data_AF-A0A2D6YSM1-F1
#
_entry.id   AF-A0A2D6YSM1-F1
#
_cell.length_a   1.000
_cell.length_b   1.000
_cell.length_c   1.000
_cell.angle_alpha   90.00
_cell.angle_beta   90.00
_cell.angle_gamma   90.00
#
_symmetry.space_group_name_H-M   'P 1'
#
loop_
_entity.id
_entity.type
_entity.pdbx_description
1 polymer ?
#
loop_
_entity_poly.entity_id
_entity_poly.type
_entity_poly.pdbx_seq_one_letter_code
_entity_poly.pdbx_strand_id
1 'polypeptide(L)'
;MLICFDLGGVLVRICRDWNEGCAAAGIDPRRHRPRAGHDDRARTLIARYQRGEIDCAGFQRELSDLFDGLWTPEEVARIDRAWILGSYEGTAELVDEVRAAGHRTACL
;
A
#
# COMPACT_ATOMS: atom_id res chain seq x y z
N MET A 1 6.77 -27.86 8.66
CA MET A 1 7.42 -26.53 8.74
C MET A 1 6.35 -25.45 8.68
N LEU A 2 6.62 -24.26 9.24
CA LEU A 2 5.79 -23.07 9.03
C LEU A 2 6.43 -22.24 7.90
N ILE A 3 5.63 -21.91 6.88
CA ILE A 3 6.02 -21.02 5.79
C ILE A 3 5.24 -19.71 5.96
N CYS A 4 5.97 -18.61 6.18
CA CYS A 4 5.38 -17.28 6.29
C CYS A 4 5.61 -16.52 4.98
N PHE A 5 4.54 -15.98 4.42
CA PHE A 5 4.58 -15.15 3.22
C PHE A 5 4.46 -13.67 3.62
N ASP A 6 5.26 -12.82 2.99
CA ASP A 6 4.84 -11.42 2.84
C ASP A 6 3.64 -11.38 1.85
N LEU A 7 2.87 -10.29 1.87
CA LEU A 7 1.76 -10.08 0.96
C LEU A 7 2.20 -9.24 -0.25
N GLY A 8 2.68 -8.02 0.00
CA GLY A 8 2.95 -7.04 -1.05
C GLY A 8 4.14 -7.44 -1.91
N GLY A 9 3.93 -7.61 -3.21
CA GLY A 9 4.98 -8.04 -4.14
C GLY A 9 5.35 -9.53 -4.07
N VAL A 10 4.66 -10.30 -3.22
CA VAL A 10 4.84 -11.76 -3.10
C VAL A 10 3.57 -12.50 -3.49
N LEU A 11 2.48 -12.34 -2.72
CA LEU A 11 1.18 -12.93 -3.04
C LEU A 11 0.25 -11.95 -3.75
N VAL A 12 0.40 -10.66 -3.45
CA VAL A 12 -0.47 -9.57 -3.89
C VAL A 12 0.34 -8.55 -4.69
N ARG A 13 -0.14 -8.23 -5.89
CA ARG A 13 0.39 -7.12 -6.68
C ARG A 13 -0.07 -5.81 -6.05
N ILE A 14 0.87 -4.90 -5.85
CA ILE A 14 0.61 -3.56 -5.32
C ILE A 14 1.22 -2.51 -6.24
N CYS A 15 0.74 -1.27 -6.14
CA CYS A 15 1.40 -0.14 -6.76
C CYS A 15 2.84 -0.01 -6.22
N ARG A 16 3.79 0.27 -7.11
CA ARG A 16 5.22 0.41 -6.81
C ARG A 16 5.59 1.83 -6.42
N ASP A 17 4.81 2.80 -6.86
CA ASP A 17 4.97 4.20 -6.55
C ASP A 17 3.63 4.95 -6.57
N TRP A 18 3.69 6.21 -6.15
CA TRP A 18 2.52 7.08 -6.08
C TRP A 18 1.85 7.34 -7.43
N ASN A 19 2.63 7.38 -8.53
CA ASN A 19 2.07 7.63 -9.86
C ASN A 19 1.29 6.42 -10.37
N GLU A 20 1.78 5.21 -10.10
CA GLU A 20 1.04 3.97 -10.37
C GLU A 20 -0.24 3.91 -9.54
N GLY A 21 -0.20 4.36 -8.27
CA GLY A 21 -1.38 4.53 -7.44
C GLY A 21 -2.38 5.55 -8.00
N CYS A 22 -1.91 6.69 -8.49
CA CYS A 22 -2.74 7.68 -9.18
C CYS A 22 -3.43 7.07 -10.41
N ALA A 23 -2.68 6.38 -11.26
CA ALA A 23 -3.21 5.73 -12.45
C ALA A 23 -4.26 4.67 -12.11
N ALA A 24 -3.99 3.82 -11.10
CA ALA A 24 -4.92 2.79 -10.63
C ALA A 24 -6.21 3.40 -10.05
N ALA A 25 -6.13 4.61 -9.48
CA ALA A 25 -7.29 5.35 -8.97
C ALA A 25 -8.02 6.20 -10.04
N GLY A 26 -7.56 6.19 -11.29
CA GLY A 26 -8.11 7.04 -12.35
C GLY A 26 -7.86 8.53 -12.12
N ILE A 27 -6.71 8.87 -11.51
CA ILE A 27 -6.28 10.24 -11.22
C ILE A 27 -5.04 10.55 -12.05
N ASP A 28 -5.06 11.69 -12.74
CA ASP A 28 -3.89 12.14 -13.49
C ASP A 28 -2.72 12.44 -12.54
N PRO A 29 -1.52 11.88 -12.79
CA PRO A 29 -0.36 12.13 -11.95
C PRO A 29 0.04 13.61 -12.02
N ARG A 30 0.35 14.18 -10.86
CA ARG A 30 0.75 15.58 -10.70
C ARG A 30 2.19 15.67 -10.27
N ARG A 31 2.89 16.72 -10.72
CA ARG A 31 4.28 16.96 -10.35
C ARG A 31 4.34 17.56 -8.94
N HIS A 32 4.71 16.72 -7.98
CA HIS A 32 5.04 17.17 -6.63
C HIS A 32 6.48 17.72 -6.56
N ARG A 33 6.70 18.76 -5.74
CA ARG A 33 8.02 19.33 -5.44
C ARG A 33 8.28 19.22 -3.93
N PRO A 34 8.90 18.12 -3.46
CA PRO A 34 9.06 17.87 -2.04
C PRO A 34 9.94 18.95 -1.37
N ARG A 35 9.53 19.39 -0.18
CA ARG A 35 10.37 20.18 0.72
C ARG A 35 11.41 19.29 1.40
N ALA A 36 12.44 19.90 1.99
CA ALA A 36 13.42 19.17 2.79
C ALA A 36 12.73 18.33 3.89
N GLY A 37 13.17 17.09 4.07
CA GLY A 37 12.60 16.16 5.05
C GLY A 37 11.23 15.57 4.69
N HIS A 38 10.73 15.80 3.47
CA HIS A 38 9.47 15.22 3.00
C HIS A 38 9.45 13.69 3.14
N ASP A 39 10.51 13.01 2.70
CA ASP A 39 10.53 11.54 2.66
C ASP A 39 10.56 10.92 4.07
N ASP A 40 11.22 11.57 5.02
CA ASP A 40 11.24 11.11 6.42
C ASP A 40 9.87 11.33 7.09
N ARG A 41 9.20 12.44 6.79
CA ARG A 41 7.82 12.70 7.23
C ARG A 41 6.85 11.70 6.63
N ALA A 42 6.97 11.41 5.33
CA ALA A 42 6.18 10.39 4.63
C ALA A 42 6.35 9.01 5.29
N ARG A 43 7.60 8.59 5.49
CA ARG A 43 7.93 7.30 6.13
C ARG A 43 7.36 7.21 7.54
N THR A 44 7.48 8.29 8.32
CA THR A 44 6.95 8.35 9.69
C THR A 44 5.43 8.25 9.70
N LEU A 45 4.76 8.96 8.80
CA LEU A 45 3.29 8.91 8.66
C LEU A 45 2.80 7.52 8.26
N ILE A 46 3.42 6.91 7.25
CA ILE A 46 3.10 5.55 6.78
C ILE A 46 3.31 4.54 7.91
N ALA A 47 4.41 4.64 8.66
CA ALA A 47 4.68 3.72 9.75
C ALA A 47 3.65 3.81 10.89
N ARG A 48 3.17 5.02 11.22
CA ARG A 48 2.07 5.21 12.19
C ARG A 48 0.78 4.56 11.69
N TYR A 49 0.44 4.74 10.42
CA TYR A 49 -0.74 4.14 9.80
C TYR A 49 -0.67 2.61 9.81
N GLN A 50 0.46 2.04 9.39
CA GLN A 50 0.67 0.59 9.37
C GLN A 50 0.63 -0.05 10.77
N ARG A 51 1.00 0.69 11.82
CA ARG A 51 0.86 0.24 13.22
C ARG A 51 -0.52 0.46 13.81
N GLY A 52 -1.46 1.05 13.08
CA GLY A 52 -2.81 1.36 13.56
C GLY A 52 -2.87 2.51 14.57
N GLU A 53 -1.83 3.36 14.63
CA GLU A 53 -1.77 4.52 15.54
C GLU A 53 -2.61 5.70 15.02
N ILE A 54 -2.97 5.67 13.74
CA ILE A 54 -3.90 6.61 13.08
C ILE A 54 -4.87 5.81 12.21
N ASP A 55 -6.10 6.29 12.11
CA ASP A 55 -7.11 5.70 11.23
C ASP A 55 -6.88 6.10 9.76
N CYS A 56 -7.56 5.42 8.83
CA CYS A 56 -7.43 5.71 7.41
C CYS A 56 -7.75 7.18 7.09
N ALA A 57 -8.82 7.73 7.69
CA ALA A 57 -9.23 9.11 7.43
C ALA A 57 -8.19 10.12 7.93
N GLY A 58 -7.57 9.88 9.08
CA GLY A 58 -6.45 10.66 9.61
C GLY A 58 -5.22 10.58 8.71
N PHE A 59 -4.83 9.37 8.31
CA PHE A 59 -3.72 9.17 7.37
C PHE A 59 -3.94 9.90 6.04
N GLN A 60 -5.13 9.80 5.46
CA GLN A 60 -5.46 10.43 4.16
C GLN A 60 -5.42 11.96 4.22
N ARG A 61 -5.89 12.56 5.33
CA ARG A 61 -5.76 14.01 5.57
C ARG A 61 -4.31 14.43 5.76
N GLU A 62 -3.57 13.77 6.65
CA GLU A 62 -2.16 14.12 6.92
C GLU A 62 -1.28 13.93 5.67
N LEU A 63 -1.58 12.94 4.83
CA LEU A 63 -0.85 12.72 3.58
C LEU A 63 -1.21 13.76 2.51
N SER A 64 -2.47 14.18 2.41
CA SER A 64 -2.86 15.34 1.60
C SER A 64 -2.09 16.59 2.02
N ASP A 65 -2.01 16.87 3.33
CA ASP A 65 -1.27 18.01 3.87
C ASP A 65 0.24 17.90 3.61
N LEU A 66 0.80 16.69 3.65
CA LEU A 66 2.21 16.44 3.30
C LEU A 66 2.51 16.83 1.84
N PHE A 67 1.54 16.64 0.94
CA PHE A 67 1.59 17.08 -0.45
C PHE A 67 1.13 18.54 -0.65
N ASP A 68 1.00 19.34 0.41
CA ASP A 68 0.50 20.72 0.38
C ASP A 68 -0.89 20.83 -0.29
N GLY A 69 -1.73 19.79 -0.18
CA GLY A 69 -3.05 19.72 -0.81
C GLY A 69 -3.03 19.47 -2.33
N LEU A 70 -1.88 19.11 -2.92
CA LEU A 70 -1.78 18.79 -4.35
C LEU A 70 -2.68 17.60 -4.76
N TRP A 71 -2.93 16.69 -3.81
CA TRP A 71 -4.02 15.74 -3.87
C TRP A 71 -4.91 15.95 -2.66
N THR A 72 -6.21 16.08 -2.89
CA THR A 72 -7.22 16.24 -1.83
C THR A 72 -7.28 14.97 -0.95
N PRO A 73 -7.78 15.04 0.29
CA PRO A 73 -7.98 13.85 1.12
C PRO A 73 -8.83 12.77 0.43
N GLU A 74 -9.83 13.18 -0.37
CA GLU A 74 -10.68 12.28 -1.14
C GLU A 74 -9.92 11.59 -2.29
N GLU A 75 -9.00 12.31 -2.95
CA GLU A 75 -8.10 11.72 -3.94
C GLU A 75 -7.11 10.76 -3.31
N VAL A 76 -6.50 11.15 -2.19
CA VAL A 76 -5.60 10.28 -1.42
C VAL A 76 -6.32 9.01 -0.99
N ALA A 77 -7.56 9.11 -0.51
CA ALA A 77 -8.37 7.96 -0.14
C ALA A 77 -8.67 7.02 -1.32
N ARG A 78 -8.83 7.56 -2.54
CA ARG A 78 -8.99 6.75 -3.75
C ARG A 78 -7.68 6.04 -4.13
N ILE A 79 -6.55 6.75 -4.03
CA ILE A 79 -5.22 6.20 -4.31
C ILE A 79 -4.86 5.08 -3.32
N ASP A 80 -5.09 5.30 -2.03
CA ASP A 80 -4.88 4.33 -0.95
C ASP A 80 -5.68 3.03 -1.21
N ARG A 81 -6.96 3.15 -1.59
CA ARG A 81 -7.79 1.98 -1.95
C ARG A 81 -7.35 1.28 -3.22
N ALA A 82 -6.83 2.03 -4.20
CA ALA A 82 -6.36 1.50 -5.47
C ALA A 82 -4.95 0.87 -5.37
N TRP A 83 -4.29 0.96 -4.21
CA TRP A 83 -2.93 0.48 -4.01
C TRP A 83 -2.79 -1.04 -4.19
N ILE A 84 -3.87 -1.78 -3.98
CA ILE A 84 -3.93 -3.25 -4.15
C ILE A 84 -4.47 -3.57 -5.54
N LEU A 85 -3.64 -4.22 -6.37
CA LEU A 85 -3.93 -4.55 -7.77
C LEU A 85 -4.48 -5.98 -7.96
N GLY A 86 -4.71 -6.69 -6.86
CA GLY A 86 -5.13 -8.09 -6.81
C GLY A 86 -3.96 -9.06 -6.66
N SER A 87 -4.25 -10.36 -6.59
CA SER A 87 -3.22 -11.39 -6.43
C SER A 87 -2.39 -11.60 -7.69
N TYR A 88 -1.23 -12.25 -7.56
CA TYR A 88 -0.57 -12.89 -8.69
C TYR A 88 -1.37 -14.15 -9.09
N GLU A 89 -1.39 -14.46 -10.38
CA GLU A 89 -2.03 -15.68 -10.89
C GLU A 89 -1.40 -16.92 -10.24
N GLY A 90 -2.21 -17.90 -9.84
CA GLY A 90 -1.74 -19.15 -9.23
C GLY A 90 -1.41 -19.08 -7.73
N THR A 91 -1.54 -17.92 -7.07
CA THR A 91 -1.12 -17.79 -5.66
C THR A 91 -2.02 -18.54 -4.67
N ALA A 92 -3.32 -18.63 -4.94
CA ALA A 92 -4.23 -19.40 -4.07
C ALA A 92 -3.91 -20.90 -4.17
N GLU A 93 -3.72 -21.38 -5.39
CA GLU A 93 -3.35 -22.76 -5.71
C GLU A 93 -2.02 -23.13 -5.05
N LEU A 94 -1.01 -22.26 -5.15
CA LEU A 94 0.29 -22.46 -4.49
C LEU A 94 0.14 -22.62 -2.97
N VAL A 95 -0.66 -21.78 -2.32
CA VAL A 95 -0.87 -21.86 -0.86
C VAL A 95 -1.56 -23.16 -0.48
N ASP A 96 -2.51 -23.63 -1.30
CA ASP A 96 -3.20 -24.90 -1.07
C ASP A 96 -2.28 -26.11 -1.30
N GLU A 97 -1.43 -26.08 -2.34
CA GLU A 97 -0.41 -27.10 -2.59
C GLU A 97 0.60 -27.21 -1.44
N VAL A 98 1.06 -26.06 -0.93
CA VAL A 98 1.96 -26.00 0.23
C VAL A 98 1.31 -26.62 1.47
N ARG A 99 0.02 -26.34 1.70
CA ARG A 99 -0.74 -26.96 2.79
C ARG A 99 -0.92 -28.46 2.58
N ALA A 100 -1.25 -28.90 1.37
CA ALA A 100 -1.42 -30.30 1.01
C ALA A 100 -0.13 -31.10 1.18
N ALA A 101 1.04 -30.48 0.99
CA ALA A 101 2.35 -31.05 1.28
C ALA A 101 2.67 -31.19 2.79
N GLY A 102 1.72 -30.87 3.69
CA GLY A 102 1.87 -30.99 5.14
C GLY A 102 2.58 -29.81 5.79
N HIS A 103 2.65 -28.65 5.12
CA HIS A 103 3.18 -27.43 5.71
C HIS A 103 2.06 -26.53 6.27
N ARG A 104 2.38 -25.76 7.31
CA ARG A 104 1.49 -24.70 7.79
C ARG A 104 1.86 -23.40 7.09
N THR A 105 0.87 -22.58 6.77
CA THR A 105 1.08 -21.25 6.16
C THR A 105 0.63 -20.13 7.07
N ALA A 106 1.33 -19.00 7.01
CA ALA A 106 0.99 -17.75 7.71
C ALA A 106 1.40 -16.54 6.85
N CYS A 107 0.98 -15.33 7.24
CA CYS A 107 1.44 -14.08 6.64
C CYS A 107 2.13 -13.21 7.71
N LEU A 108 3.06 -12.34 7.27
CA LEU A 108 3.79 -11.38 8.13
C LEU A 108 3.49 -9.94 7.74
#